data_AF-A0A970PAG6-F1
#
_entry.id   AF-A0A970PAG6-F1
#
_cell.length_a   1.000
_cell.length_b   1.000
_cell.length_c   1.000
_cell.angle_alpha   90.00
_cell.angle_beta   90.00
_cell.angle_gamma   90.00
#
_symmetry.space_group_name_H-M   'P 1'
#
loop_
_entity.id
_entity.type
_entity.pdbx_description
1 polymer ?
#
loop_
_entity_poly.entity_id
_entity_poly.type
_entity_poly.pdbx_seq_one_letter_code
_entity_poly.pdbx_strand_id
1 'polypeptide(L)'
;MRLSRQVTTCAGARSGQALMVAVLLMMAILLVGILFVALVSYNQSQSTRHEDVLAAQAQAEAGIRYASYMLENSPEGADWRPLEPPAPDESAFWGPDATQDTEDDYYTDMELQRGWTPDVDRVNNLYLRRGFSRLPDPRHPGGIEGVRTMGRGYFLLRVSYDPWEPGDGGSPDPINWHIKIESIGRVEGTQVFRRLVAYKPIPTLNYAMWVHNATEHGRPAQLGIPPHIDMNNDGTVQQGADAPGPEFVTTTIRGPVKVNGVLQVAGAPHVDGTGAITAASTRFSLIDGESVTGYARRDLLEATGGIQLLDEIVGAADVAVTDAGGTNSELLLESDDPAFTTVAGHVLDGRQGLTSGESRFTERTAPPTLTLGEGTGGMERYRKLTRDTGDLVEYPSGSGNYVNSGQWGFGEGIYIDNAGDIQFNHSIE
;
A
#
# COMPACT_ATOMS: atom_id res chain seq x y z
N MET A 1 -9.67 89.35 64.44
CA MET A 1 -10.48 88.12 64.29
C MET A 1 -10.26 87.59 62.87
N ARG A 2 -9.82 86.33 62.76
CA ARG A 2 -9.81 85.45 61.57
C ARG A 2 -8.78 85.64 60.43
N LEU A 3 -7.87 84.67 60.44
CA LEU A 3 -6.97 84.08 59.45
C LEU A 3 -7.48 83.87 58.00
N SER A 4 -6.50 83.62 57.12
CA SER A 4 -6.49 82.82 55.85
C SER A 4 -6.29 83.65 54.58
N ARG A 5 -5.46 83.30 53.59
CA ARG A 5 -4.66 82.10 53.31
C ARG A 5 -3.55 82.49 52.32
N GLN A 6 -2.31 82.04 52.55
CA GLN A 6 -1.22 82.12 51.58
C GLN A 6 -1.49 81.20 50.37
N VAL A 7 -1.20 81.68 49.16
CA VAL A 7 -0.87 80.82 48.02
C VAL A 7 0.44 81.33 47.44
N THR A 8 1.52 80.67 47.82
CA THR A 8 2.84 80.81 47.23
C THR A 8 2.97 79.74 46.16
N THR A 9 2.86 80.10 44.88
CA THR A 9 3.23 79.19 43.79
C THR A 9 4.72 79.33 43.50
N CYS A 10 5.52 78.41 44.04
CA CYS A 10 6.92 78.24 43.69
C CYS A 10 7.03 77.77 42.23
N ALA A 11 7.61 78.61 41.36
CA ALA A 11 8.09 78.19 40.06
C ALA A 11 9.44 77.48 40.23
N GLY A 12 9.40 76.19 40.56
CA GLY A 12 10.57 75.33 40.68
C GLY A 12 10.67 74.32 39.54
N ALA A 13 11.76 74.39 38.79
CA ALA A 13 12.36 73.34 37.94
C ALA A 13 11.46 72.62 36.91
N ARG A 14 11.50 73.05 35.63
CA ARG A 14 10.88 72.31 34.50
C ARG A 14 11.81 71.91 33.35
N SER A 15 13.08 72.31 33.35
CA SER A 15 14.02 71.94 32.26
C SER A 15 14.62 70.53 32.39
N GLY A 16 14.74 69.98 33.61
CA GLY A 16 15.26 68.62 33.83
C GLY A 16 14.24 67.50 33.58
N GLN A 17 12.95 67.74 33.82
CA GLN A 17 11.89 66.75 33.59
C GLN A 17 11.63 66.49 32.10
N ALA A 18 11.67 67.53 31.26
CA ALA A 18 11.47 67.38 29.81
C ALA A 18 12.56 66.50 29.17
N LEU A 19 13.81 66.65 29.63
CA LEU A 19 14.92 65.83 29.15
C LEU A 19 14.79 64.37 29.60
N MET A 20 14.34 64.13 30.83
CA MET A 20 14.11 62.76 31.32
C MET A 20 12.96 62.06 30.57
N VAL A 21 11.88 62.78 30.28
CA VAL A 21 10.75 62.26 29.47
C VAL A 21 11.21 61.97 28.04
N ALA A 22 12.00 62.86 27.42
CA ALA A 22 12.52 62.63 26.08
C ALA A 22 13.42 61.38 26.00
N VAL A 23 14.29 61.15 27.00
CA VAL A 23 15.16 59.97 27.06
C VAL A 23 14.36 58.69 27.29
N LEU A 24 13.37 58.70 28.20
CA LEU A 24 12.48 57.56 28.40
C LEU A 24 11.67 57.23 27.15
N LEU A 25 11.22 58.25 26.41
CA LEU A 25 10.46 58.08 25.18
C LEU A 25 11.35 57.54 24.04
N MET A 26 12.59 58.03 23.91
CA MET A 26 13.58 57.44 22.99
C MET A 26 13.89 55.98 23.33
N MET A 27 14.05 55.66 24.62
CA MET A 27 14.30 54.30 25.07
C MET A 27 13.10 53.37 24.80
N ALA A 28 11.88 53.86 25.03
CA ALA A 28 10.66 53.12 24.72
C ALA A 28 10.53 52.86 23.20
N ILE A 29 10.79 53.86 22.36
CA ILE A 29 10.79 53.69 20.90
C ILE A 29 11.87 52.68 20.46
N LEU A 30 13.07 52.74 21.05
CA LEU A 30 14.15 51.81 20.74
C LEU A 30 13.77 50.36 21.10
N LEU A 31 13.17 50.14 22.27
CA LEU A 31 12.70 48.81 22.68
C LEU A 31 11.58 48.28 21.76
N VAL A 32 10.63 49.12 21.38
CA VAL A 32 9.58 48.76 20.42
C VAL A 32 10.18 48.44 19.05
N GLY A 33 11.18 49.20 18.61
CA GLY A 33 11.91 48.94 17.36
C GLY A 33 12.62 47.58 17.35
N ILE A 34 13.33 47.23 18.43
CA ILE A 34 13.98 45.92 18.58
C ILE A 34 12.94 44.80 18.59
N LEU A 35 11.85 44.96 19.34
CA LEU A 35 10.77 43.97 19.41
C LEU A 35 10.14 43.73 18.04
N PHE A 36 9.91 44.80 17.27
CA PHE A 36 9.35 44.71 15.92
C PHE A 36 10.29 43.92 14.99
N VAL A 37 11.58 44.22 14.98
CA VAL A 37 12.57 43.48 14.16
C VAL A 37 12.64 42.01 14.57
N ALA A 38 12.61 41.71 15.88
CA ALA A 38 12.59 40.35 16.38
C ALA A 38 11.34 39.59 15.93
N LEU A 39 10.15 40.22 15.98
CA LEU A 39 8.90 39.61 15.56
C LEU A 39 8.84 39.36 14.05
N VAL A 40 9.33 40.30 13.24
CA VAL A 40 9.44 40.13 11.78
C VAL A 40 10.40 39.00 11.43
N SER A 41 11.58 38.96 12.08
CA SER A 41 12.57 37.88 11.86
C SER A 41 12.01 36.51 12.27
N TYR A 42 11.30 36.44 13.40
CA TYR A 42 10.63 35.22 13.84
C TYR A 42 9.57 34.76 12.85
N ASN A 43 8.70 35.67 12.39
CA ASN A 43 7.65 35.33 11.42
C ASN A 43 8.23 34.90 10.07
N GLN A 44 9.31 35.55 9.61
CA GLN A 44 10.01 35.13 8.39
C GLN A 44 10.58 33.71 8.55
N SER A 45 11.23 33.40 9.69
CA SER A 45 11.77 32.07 9.96
C SER A 45 10.70 30.99 10.07
N GLN A 46 9.52 31.31 10.63
CA GLN A 46 8.38 30.39 10.65
C GLN A 46 7.84 30.13 9.24
N SER A 47 7.75 31.19 8.42
CA SER A 47 7.29 31.07 7.03
C SER A 47 8.22 30.21 6.18
N THR A 48 9.55 30.40 6.30
CA THR A 48 10.53 29.58 5.56
C THR A 48 10.47 28.12 6.00
N ARG A 49 10.38 27.85 7.31
CA ARG A 49 10.23 26.47 7.80
C ARG A 49 8.95 25.80 7.30
N HIS A 50 7.85 26.54 7.23
CA HIS A 50 6.59 26.00 6.71
C HIS A 50 6.72 25.65 5.22
N GLU A 51 7.35 26.52 4.44
CA GLU A 51 7.67 26.26 3.03
C GLU A 51 8.55 25.01 2.87
N ASP A 52 9.60 24.87 3.70
CA ASP A 52 10.47 23.69 3.69
C ASP A 52 9.73 22.40 4.04
N VAL A 53 8.79 22.45 4.98
CA VAL A 53 7.96 21.28 5.36
C VAL A 53 7.04 20.88 4.22
N LEU A 54 6.40 21.84 3.56
CA LEU A 54 5.54 21.57 2.40
C LEU A 54 6.35 21.01 1.23
N ALA A 55 7.53 21.56 0.96
CA ALA A 55 8.43 21.05 -0.06
C ALA A 55 8.90 19.62 0.27
N ALA A 56 9.31 19.34 1.51
CA ALA A 56 9.68 18.00 1.94
C ALA A 56 8.51 17.00 1.79
N GLN A 57 7.28 17.42 2.12
CA GLN A 57 6.10 16.59 1.89
C GLN A 57 5.86 16.30 0.40
N ALA A 58 5.92 17.34 -0.44
CA ALA A 58 5.74 17.19 -1.89
C ALA A 58 6.80 16.24 -2.50
N GLN A 59 8.04 16.30 -2.04
CA GLN A 59 9.11 15.39 -2.49
C GLN A 59 8.87 13.94 -2.04
N ALA A 60 8.39 13.72 -0.81
CA ALA A 60 8.06 12.38 -0.32
C ALA A 60 6.88 11.78 -1.11
N GLU A 61 5.86 12.57 -1.41
CA GLU A 61 4.73 12.14 -2.24
C GLU A 61 5.16 11.86 -3.68
N ALA A 62 6.06 12.68 -4.24
CA ALA A 62 6.64 12.45 -5.56
C ALA A 62 7.41 11.12 -5.62
N GLY A 63 8.16 10.78 -4.58
CA GLY A 63 8.87 9.50 -4.51
C GLY A 63 7.94 8.28 -4.47
N ILE A 64 6.83 8.35 -3.72
CA ILE A 64 5.81 7.29 -3.74
C ILE A 64 5.18 7.16 -5.14
N ARG A 65 4.81 8.29 -5.76
CA ARG A 65 4.22 8.29 -7.11
C ARG A 65 5.18 7.71 -8.15
N TYR A 66 6.45 8.08 -8.08
CA TYR A 66 7.49 7.56 -8.96
C TYR A 66 7.65 6.05 -8.80
N ALA A 67 7.80 5.56 -7.57
CA ALA A 67 7.90 4.13 -7.31
C ALA A 67 6.65 3.37 -7.78
N SER A 68 5.46 3.91 -7.52
CA SER A 68 4.22 3.31 -8.01
C SER A 68 4.19 3.24 -9.53
N TYR A 69 4.58 4.31 -10.21
CA TYR A 69 4.64 4.36 -11.67
C TYR A 69 5.62 3.31 -12.23
N MET A 70 6.81 3.19 -11.65
CA MET A 70 7.81 2.20 -12.08
C MET A 70 7.30 0.77 -11.85
N LEU A 71 6.71 0.48 -10.69
CA LEU A 71 6.15 -0.85 -10.40
C LEU A 71 4.99 -1.25 -11.35
N GLU A 72 4.30 -0.28 -11.96
CA GLU A 72 3.22 -0.54 -12.93
C GLU A 72 3.72 -0.60 -14.38
N ASN A 73 4.54 0.37 -14.77
CA ASN A 73 4.82 0.69 -16.16
C ASN A 73 6.25 0.34 -16.58
N SER A 74 7.15 0.08 -15.64
CA SER A 74 8.49 -0.37 -16.01
C SER A 74 8.45 -1.81 -16.54
N PRO A 75 9.44 -2.19 -17.35
CA PRO A 75 9.52 -3.56 -17.85
C PRO A 75 9.66 -4.60 -16.74
N GLU A 76 10.36 -4.27 -15.65
CA GLU A 76 10.55 -5.12 -14.47
C GLU A 76 9.29 -5.24 -13.61
N GLY A 77 8.35 -4.29 -13.69
CA GLY A 77 7.07 -4.36 -13.00
C GLY A 77 7.23 -4.53 -11.47
N ALA A 78 6.61 -5.57 -10.90
CA ALA A 78 6.69 -5.85 -9.46
C ALA A 78 8.12 -6.15 -8.95
N ASP A 79 9.02 -6.58 -9.83
CA ASP A 79 10.42 -6.85 -9.51
C ASP A 79 11.28 -5.59 -9.57
N TRP A 80 10.75 -4.47 -10.06
CA TRP A 80 11.48 -3.22 -10.11
C TRP A 80 11.95 -2.80 -8.72
N ARG A 81 13.23 -2.44 -8.62
CA ARG A 81 13.83 -1.81 -7.45
C ARG A 81 14.57 -0.55 -7.90
N PRO A 82 14.64 0.49 -7.06
CA PRO A 82 15.47 1.65 -7.39
C PRO A 82 16.93 1.25 -7.53
N LEU A 83 17.69 2.03 -8.30
CA LEU A 83 19.12 1.79 -8.50
C LEU A 83 19.84 1.69 -7.15
N GLU A 84 20.74 0.73 -7.03
CA GLU A 84 21.46 0.50 -5.79
C GLU A 84 22.26 1.75 -5.38
N PRO A 85 22.08 2.23 -4.13
CA PRO A 85 22.88 3.33 -3.62
C PRO A 85 24.32 2.86 -3.40
N PRO A 86 25.31 3.76 -3.47
CA PRO A 86 26.69 3.41 -3.21
C PRO A 86 26.89 2.95 -1.77
N ALA A 87 27.69 1.91 -1.57
CA ALA A 87 28.15 1.51 -0.24
C ALA A 87 29.21 2.51 0.30
N PRO A 88 29.40 2.63 1.64
CA PRO A 88 30.30 3.63 2.24
C PRO A 88 31.77 3.56 1.82
N ASP A 89 32.19 2.42 1.26
CA ASP A 89 33.54 2.16 0.75
C ASP A 89 33.69 2.37 -0.76
N GLU A 90 32.60 2.67 -1.46
CA GLU A 90 32.63 2.98 -2.89
C GLU A 90 33.04 4.43 -3.13
N SER A 91 33.83 4.66 -4.18
CA SER A 91 34.25 6.03 -4.56
C SER A 91 33.06 6.94 -4.87
N ALA A 92 31.94 6.38 -5.31
CA ALA A 92 30.74 7.13 -5.66
C ALA A 92 29.92 7.58 -4.43
N PHE A 93 30.30 7.15 -3.23
CA PHE A 93 29.67 7.56 -1.97
C PHE A 93 29.93 9.03 -1.64
N TRP A 94 31.18 9.47 -1.84
CA TRP A 94 31.66 10.83 -1.63
C TRP A 94 31.69 11.67 -2.92
N GLY A 95 30.79 11.36 -3.87
CA GLY A 95 30.72 12.07 -5.14
C GLY A 95 31.94 11.90 -6.08
N PRO A 96 31.95 12.57 -7.25
CA PRO A 96 33.07 12.54 -8.20
C PRO A 96 34.40 13.05 -7.65
N ASP A 97 34.40 13.92 -6.64
CA ASP A 97 35.63 14.46 -6.07
C ASP A 97 36.27 13.55 -4.99
N ALA A 98 35.55 12.51 -4.57
CA ALA A 98 35.93 11.52 -3.55
C ALA A 98 36.35 12.15 -2.22
N THR A 99 35.89 13.37 -1.95
CA THR A 99 36.21 14.12 -0.74
C THR A 99 35.00 14.08 0.18
N GLN A 100 35.23 13.75 1.44
CA GLN A 100 34.15 13.71 2.42
C GLN A 100 33.68 15.13 2.78
N ASP A 101 32.37 15.27 3.01
CA ASP A 101 31.67 16.47 3.48
C ASP A 101 31.60 17.58 2.41
N THR A 102 31.56 17.21 1.14
CA THR A 102 31.39 18.11 -0.01
C THR A 102 29.95 18.08 -0.54
N GLU A 103 29.59 19.07 -1.37
CA GLU A 103 28.22 19.24 -1.87
C GLU A 103 27.78 18.10 -2.82
N ASP A 104 28.72 17.32 -3.37
CA ASP A 104 28.50 16.20 -4.27
C ASP A 104 28.35 14.84 -3.57
N ASP A 105 28.43 14.81 -2.23
CA ASP A 105 28.19 13.61 -1.44
C ASP A 105 26.82 12.99 -1.72
N TYR A 106 26.79 11.65 -1.83
CA TYR A 106 25.54 10.93 -2.07
C TYR A 106 24.57 11.09 -0.90
N TYR A 107 25.11 11.01 0.33
CA TYR A 107 24.37 11.16 1.58
C TYR A 107 24.93 12.32 2.39
N THR A 108 24.03 13.10 2.99
CA THR A 108 24.42 14.12 3.96
C THR A 108 24.75 13.51 5.32
N ASP A 109 25.53 14.22 6.16
CA ASP A 109 25.84 13.85 7.55
C ASP A 109 24.61 13.44 8.37
N MET A 110 23.50 14.15 8.16
CA MET A 110 22.24 13.85 8.83
C MET A 110 21.72 12.45 8.46
N GLU A 111 21.85 12.07 7.20
CA GLU A 111 21.31 10.82 6.64
C GLU A 111 22.18 9.63 7.06
N LEU A 112 23.48 9.85 7.13
CA LEU A 112 24.46 8.99 7.79
C LEU A 112 24.08 8.74 9.26
N GLN A 113 23.90 9.80 10.05
CA GLN A 113 23.54 9.69 11.48
C GLN A 113 22.18 9.00 11.71
N ARG A 114 21.26 9.12 10.76
CA ARG A 114 19.94 8.46 10.80
C ARG A 114 19.98 7.00 10.32
N GLY A 115 21.10 6.54 9.79
CA GLY A 115 21.24 5.19 9.25
C GLY A 115 20.38 4.95 8.01
N TRP A 116 20.26 5.94 7.13
CA TRP A 116 19.58 5.78 5.83
C TRP A 116 20.50 5.24 4.73
N THR A 117 21.79 5.19 5.03
CA THR A 117 22.80 4.56 4.19
C THR A 117 22.68 3.03 4.24
N PRO A 118 23.16 2.34 3.19
CA PRO A 118 23.31 0.90 3.24
C PRO A 118 24.24 0.49 4.39
N ASP A 119 23.94 -0.65 4.97
CA ASP A 119 24.81 -1.33 5.93
C ASP A 119 25.27 -2.63 5.31
N VAL A 120 26.59 -2.79 5.19
CA VAL A 120 27.24 -3.90 4.50
C VAL A 120 28.12 -4.63 5.50
N ASP A 121 27.88 -5.94 5.65
CA ASP A 121 28.81 -6.83 6.33
C ASP A 121 30.08 -6.95 5.48
N ARG A 122 31.14 -6.30 5.96
CA ARG A 122 32.45 -6.24 5.30
C ARG A 122 33.14 -7.58 5.16
N VAL A 123 32.77 -8.57 5.99
CA VAL A 123 33.42 -9.89 5.96
C VAL A 123 32.84 -10.75 4.84
N ASN A 124 31.52 -10.66 4.65
CA ASN A 124 30.79 -11.50 3.69
C ASN A 124 30.37 -10.75 2.42
N ASN A 125 30.61 -9.44 2.37
CA ASN A 125 30.16 -8.53 1.32
C ASN A 125 28.63 -8.62 1.07
N LEU A 126 27.88 -8.73 2.17
CA LEU A 126 26.42 -8.87 2.16
C LEU A 126 25.78 -7.61 2.73
N TYR A 127 24.75 -7.10 2.07
CA TYR A 127 23.93 -6.03 2.63
C TYR A 127 23.12 -6.57 3.81
N LEU A 128 23.46 -6.13 5.02
CA LEU A 128 22.64 -6.33 6.22
C LEU A 128 21.38 -5.48 6.14
N ARG A 129 21.49 -4.30 5.54
CA ARG A 129 20.36 -3.41 5.26
C ARG A 129 20.60 -2.67 3.96
N ARG A 130 19.66 -2.79 3.03
CA ARG A 130 19.63 -1.92 1.85
C ARG A 130 19.28 -0.49 2.28
N GLY A 131 20.13 0.45 1.88
CA GLY A 131 19.94 1.88 2.11
C GLY A 131 18.83 2.46 1.24
N PHE A 132 18.61 3.76 1.36
CA PHE A 132 17.70 4.47 0.46
C PHE A 132 18.45 5.00 -0.76
N SER A 133 17.89 4.82 -1.95
CA SER A 133 18.40 5.38 -3.20
C SER A 133 17.98 6.84 -3.34
N ARG A 134 18.92 7.74 -3.60
CA ARG A 134 18.67 9.17 -3.83
C ARG A 134 18.24 9.42 -5.27
N LEU A 135 17.16 10.19 -5.43
CA LEU A 135 16.61 10.61 -6.71
C LEU A 135 16.39 12.14 -6.71
N PRO A 136 16.93 12.88 -7.70
CA PRO A 136 17.82 12.42 -8.78
C PRO A 136 19.16 11.89 -8.23
N ASP A 137 19.76 10.93 -8.94
CA ASP A 137 21.04 10.35 -8.55
C ASP A 137 22.17 11.36 -8.81
N PRO A 138 22.90 11.82 -7.78
CA PRO A 138 24.00 12.77 -7.95
C PRO A 138 25.15 12.23 -8.81
N ARG A 139 25.27 10.90 -8.94
CA ARG A 139 26.26 10.24 -9.81
C ARG A 139 25.94 10.41 -11.31
N HIS A 140 24.68 10.69 -11.64
CA HIS A 140 24.20 10.77 -13.01
C HIS A 140 23.41 12.07 -13.24
N PRO A 141 24.08 13.25 -13.27
CA PRO A 141 23.44 14.54 -13.49
C PRO A 141 22.84 14.60 -14.91
N GLY A 142 21.57 14.21 -15.03
CA GLY A 142 20.81 14.12 -16.29
C GLY A 142 20.12 12.77 -16.54
N GLY A 143 20.30 11.77 -15.67
CA GLY A 143 20.06 10.37 -16.00
C GLY A 143 18.66 9.78 -15.80
N ILE A 144 17.65 10.53 -15.37
CA ILE A 144 16.30 9.97 -15.18
C ILE A 144 15.24 10.90 -15.78
N GLU A 145 14.96 10.71 -17.07
CA GLU A 145 13.77 11.28 -17.71
C GLU A 145 12.52 10.83 -16.92
N GLY A 146 11.76 11.79 -16.38
CA GLY A 146 10.49 11.52 -15.70
C GLY A 146 10.46 11.89 -14.21
N VAL A 147 11.61 12.06 -13.55
CA VAL A 147 11.66 12.57 -12.17
C VAL A 147 11.62 14.09 -12.18
N ARG A 148 10.41 14.67 -12.26
CA ARG A 148 10.22 16.11 -12.03
C ARG A 148 10.30 16.36 -10.52
N THR A 149 11.48 16.71 -10.01
CA THR A 149 11.58 17.21 -8.64
C THR A 149 10.76 18.49 -8.52
N MET A 150 9.90 18.54 -7.51
CA MET A 150 9.13 19.75 -7.19
C MET A 150 10.05 20.74 -6.45
N GLY A 151 10.99 21.38 -7.16
CA GLY A 151 11.85 22.44 -6.61
C GLY A 151 13.24 22.00 -6.13
N ARG A 152 13.78 22.71 -5.12
CA ARG A 152 15.17 22.63 -4.60
C ARG A 152 15.43 21.42 -3.67
N GLY A 153 14.96 20.24 -4.05
CA GLY A 153 15.00 19.08 -3.17
C GLY A 153 15.17 17.77 -3.91
N TYR A 154 15.34 16.71 -3.13
CA TYR A 154 15.45 15.33 -3.59
C TYR A 154 14.60 14.44 -2.70
N PHE A 155 14.38 13.20 -3.13
CA PHE A 155 13.80 12.18 -2.26
C PHE A 155 14.70 10.96 -2.22
N LEU A 156 14.67 10.30 -1.07
CA LEU A 156 15.31 9.02 -0.85
C LEU A 156 14.22 7.94 -0.95
N LEU A 157 14.45 6.91 -1.73
CA LEU A 157 13.47 5.87 -2.01
C LEU A 157 14.02 4.49 -1.63
N ARG A 158 13.20 3.70 -0.93
CA ARG A 158 13.44 2.29 -0.70
C ARG A 158 12.19 1.51 -1.04
N VAL A 159 12.37 0.43 -1.80
CA VAL A 159 11.31 -0.51 -2.16
C VAL A 159 11.74 -1.88 -1.66
N SER A 160 10.92 -2.51 -0.82
CA SER A 160 11.18 -3.83 -0.24
C SER A 160 9.94 -4.70 -0.34
N TYR A 161 10.16 -5.98 -0.54
CA TYR A 161 9.13 -7.01 -0.45
C TYR A 161 9.73 -8.13 0.39
N ASP A 162 9.14 -8.35 1.55
CA ASP A 162 9.63 -9.26 2.58
C ASP A 162 8.40 -9.87 3.29
N PRO A 163 7.69 -10.80 2.61
CA PRO A 163 6.58 -11.50 3.23
C PRO A 163 7.13 -12.33 4.39
N TRP A 164 6.46 -12.30 5.53
CA TRP A 164 6.92 -13.07 6.70
C TRP A 164 6.82 -14.57 6.41
N GLU A 165 7.90 -15.28 6.69
CA GLU A 165 7.98 -16.72 6.54
C GLU A 165 7.87 -17.42 7.90
N PRO A 166 7.27 -18.63 7.94
CA PRO A 166 7.23 -19.44 9.15
C PRO A 166 8.65 -19.73 9.66
N GLY A 167 8.98 -19.18 10.83
CA GLY A 167 10.32 -19.29 11.42
C GLY A 167 11.06 -17.96 11.50
N ASP A 168 10.56 -16.91 10.86
CA ASP A 168 11.10 -15.57 11.00
C ASP A 168 10.89 -15.02 12.43
N GLY A 169 11.99 -14.58 13.04
CA GLY A 169 11.95 -13.94 14.35
C GLY A 169 11.37 -12.53 14.28
N GLY A 170 10.27 -12.27 14.96
CA GLY A 170 9.67 -10.93 15.06
C GLY A 170 8.15 -10.95 14.98
N SER A 171 7.53 -9.77 15.07
CA SER A 171 6.11 -9.61 14.75
C SER A 171 5.99 -9.27 13.26
N PRO A 172 5.23 -10.03 12.46
CA PRO A 172 5.02 -9.71 11.05
C PRO A 172 4.40 -8.31 10.91
N ASP A 173 4.87 -7.54 9.91
CA ASP A 173 4.14 -6.35 9.46
C ASP A 173 2.75 -6.83 8.97
N PRO A 174 1.62 -6.30 9.47
CA PRO A 174 0.28 -6.78 9.10
C PRO A 174 -0.01 -6.76 7.59
N ILE A 175 0.79 -5.99 6.83
CA ILE A 175 0.66 -5.77 5.38
C ILE A 175 1.94 -6.21 4.64
N ASN A 176 2.73 -7.12 5.22
CA ASN A 176 3.99 -7.65 4.66
C ASN A 176 3.84 -8.32 3.27
N TRP A 177 2.63 -8.74 2.93
CA TRP A 177 2.25 -9.32 1.64
C TRP A 177 2.13 -8.29 0.51
N HIS A 178 2.34 -7.00 0.81
CA HIS A 178 2.45 -5.94 -0.18
C HIS A 178 3.89 -5.49 -0.38
N ILE A 179 4.16 -4.92 -1.55
CA ILE A 179 5.41 -4.19 -1.78
C ILE A 179 5.38 -2.93 -0.92
N LYS A 180 6.35 -2.82 -0.02
CA LYS A 180 6.54 -1.65 0.85
C LYS A 180 7.38 -0.62 0.11
N ILE A 181 6.83 0.59 -0.01
CA ILE A 181 7.45 1.75 -0.63
C ILE A 181 7.69 2.78 0.47
N GLU A 182 8.95 3.13 0.70
CA GLU A 182 9.33 4.14 1.68
C GLU A 182 10.00 5.30 0.97
N SER A 183 9.42 6.48 1.09
CA SER A 183 9.98 7.70 0.52
C SER A 183 10.25 8.73 1.60
N ILE A 184 11.43 9.34 1.53
CA ILE A 184 11.83 10.44 2.41
C ILE A 184 12.12 11.66 1.54
N GLY A 185 11.24 12.66 1.60
CA GLY A 185 11.43 13.93 0.91
C GLY A 185 12.33 14.86 1.70
N ARG A 186 13.27 15.51 1.01
CA ARG A 186 14.29 16.41 1.55
C ARG A 186 14.30 17.73 0.80
N VAL A 187 14.60 18.80 1.53
CA VAL A 187 14.90 20.12 0.98
C VAL A 187 16.39 20.37 1.17
N GLU A 188 17.08 20.69 0.08
CA GLU A 188 18.53 20.88 0.06
C GLU A 188 18.96 22.02 1.00
N GLY A 189 20.07 21.83 1.71
CA GLY A 189 20.59 22.80 2.68
C GLY A 189 19.80 22.91 3.99
N THR A 190 18.78 22.06 4.22
CA THR A 190 17.98 22.08 5.46
C THR A 190 17.96 20.72 6.17
N GLN A 191 17.62 20.72 7.46
CA GLN A 191 17.38 19.50 8.25
C GLN A 191 15.91 19.04 8.18
N VAL A 192 15.06 19.70 7.39
CA VAL A 192 13.64 19.35 7.28
C VAL A 192 13.49 18.12 6.38
N PHE A 193 12.66 17.17 6.81
CA PHE A 193 12.34 15.98 6.04
C PHE A 193 10.92 15.50 6.33
N ARG A 194 10.35 14.76 5.38
CA ARG A 194 9.08 14.03 5.56
C ARG A 194 9.28 12.60 5.11
N ARG A 195 8.94 11.63 5.96
CA ARG A 195 8.90 10.21 5.60
C ARG A 195 7.45 9.80 5.36
N LEU A 196 7.23 9.10 4.26
CA LEU A 196 5.97 8.45 3.93
C LEU A 196 6.23 6.97 3.63
N VAL A 197 5.29 6.14 4.03
CA VAL A 197 5.29 4.69 3.76
C VAL A 197 3.99 4.38 3.05
N ALA A 198 4.08 3.70 1.92
CA ALA A 198 2.95 3.21 1.16
C ALA A 198 3.12 1.71 0.90
N TYR A 199 2.01 1.02 0.72
CA TYR A 199 1.96 -0.40 0.41
C TYR A 199 1.27 -0.57 -0.93
N LYS A 200 1.88 -1.33 -1.84
CA LYS A 200 1.34 -1.62 -3.16
C LYS A 200 0.98 -3.11 -3.26
N PRO A 201 -0.30 -3.45 -3.51
CA PRO A 201 -0.71 -4.84 -3.59
C PRO A 201 -0.12 -5.51 -4.82
N ILE A 202 0.11 -6.81 -4.73
CA ILE A 202 0.41 -7.70 -5.85
C ILE A 202 -0.81 -8.60 -6.04
N PRO A 203 -1.82 -8.18 -6.81
CA PRO A 203 -3.14 -8.82 -6.78
C PRO A 203 -3.10 -10.31 -7.14
N THR A 204 -2.18 -10.72 -8.02
CA THR A 204 -2.00 -12.12 -8.43
C THR A 204 -1.48 -13.04 -7.34
N LEU A 205 -0.83 -12.50 -6.30
CA LEU A 205 -0.37 -13.26 -5.15
C LEU A 205 -1.33 -13.14 -3.96
N ASN A 206 -2.09 -12.05 -3.92
CA ASN A 206 -2.90 -11.67 -2.77
C ASN A 206 -4.32 -12.27 -2.81
N TYR A 207 -4.83 -12.58 -4.00
CA TYR A 207 -6.19 -13.08 -4.20
C TYR A 207 -6.16 -14.43 -4.89
N ALA A 208 -6.87 -15.41 -4.33
CA ALA A 208 -7.14 -16.67 -5.01
C ALA A 208 -8.02 -16.44 -6.25
N MET A 209 -8.89 -15.43 -6.20
CA MET A 209 -9.68 -15.00 -7.34
C MET A 209 -9.78 -13.49 -7.40
N TRP A 210 -9.38 -12.91 -8.54
CA TRP A 210 -9.50 -11.48 -8.77
C TRP A 210 -10.19 -11.17 -10.10
N VAL A 211 -11.31 -10.46 -10.02
CA VAL A 211 -12.08 -9.98 -11.19
C VAL A 211 -11.81 -8.49 -11.37
N HIS A 212 -10.94 -8.14 -12.31
CA HIS A 212 -10.37 -6.80 -12.40
C HIS A 212 -11.23 -5.75 -13.13
N ASN A 213 -12.23 -6.15 -13.93
CA ASN A 213 -13.10 -5.28 -14.72
C ASN A 213 -12.34 -4.13 -15.43
N ALA A 214 -11.29 -4.48 -16.21
CA ALA A 214 -10.40 -3.48 -16.83
C ALA A 214 -11.14 -2.57 -17.81
N THR A 215 -12.15 -3.09 -18.50
CA THR A 215 -12.91 -2.39 -19.53
C THR A 215 -14.12 -1.62 -19.00
N GLU A 216 -14.36 -1.66 -17.69
CA GLU A 216 -15.46 -0.97 -17.01
C GLU A 216 -16.85 -1.24 -17.62
N HIS A 217 -17.04 -2.43 -18.21
CA HIS A 217 -18.32 -2.79 -18.84
C HIS A 217 -19.48 -2.94 -17.84
N GLY A 218 -19.20 -2.88 -16.54
CA GLY A 218 -20.21 -2.80 -15.48
C GLY A 218 -21.04 -4.06 -15.30
N ARG A 219 -20.70 -5.16 -15.97
CA ARG A 219 -21.35 -6.46 -15.74
C ARG A 219 -20.95 -6.98 -14.36
N PRO A 220 -21.91 -7.45 -13.54
CA PRO A 220 -21.59 -8.11 -12.29
C PRO A 220 -20.71 -9.35 -12.51
N ALA A 221 -19.78 -9.58 -11.59
CA ALA A 221 -19.07 -10.85 -11.52
C ALA A 221 -20.01 -11.87 -10.87
N GLN A 222 -20.44 -12.87 -11.64
CA GLN A 222 -21.32 -13.92 -11.14
C GLN A 222 -20.49 -15.08 -10.59
N LEU A 223 -20.67 -15.42 -9.32
CA LEU A 223 -20.00 -16.54 -8.65
C LEU A 223 -21.03 -17.52 -8.06
N GLY A 224 -20.70 -18.80 -8.05
CA GLY A 224 -21.60 -19.86 -7.55
C GLY A 224 -22.47 -20.46 -8.65
N ILE A 225 -23.28 -21.45 -8.28
CA ILE A 225 -24.21 -22.15 -9.17
C ILE A 225 -25.55 -22.36 -8.47
N PRO A 226 -26.67 -22.39 -9.20
CA PRO A 226 -27.92 -22.92 -8.68
C PRO A 226 -27.72 -24.40 -8.27
N PRO A 227 -28.02 -24.78 -7.02
CA PRO A 227 -27.63 -26.08 -6.48
C PRO A 227 -28.48 -27.25 -6.93
N HIS A 228 -29.73 -26.97 -7.31
CA HIS A 228 -30.73 -27.99 -7.55
C HIS A 228 -30.62 -28.50 -8.97
N ILE A 229 -29.97 -29.66 -9.11
CA ILE A 229 -29.82 -30.36 -10.38
C ILE A 229 -30.51 -31.71 -10.23
N ASP A 230 -31.50 -31.97 -11.08
CA ASP A 230 -32.12 -33.29 -11.23
C ASP A 230 -31.12 -34.25 -11.89
N MET A 231 -30.22 -34.81 -11.07
CA MET A 231 -29.15 -35.69 -11.53
C MET A 231 -29.67 -37.07 -11.96
N ASN A 232 -30.82 -37.49 -11.41
CA ASN A 232 -31.42 -38.79 -11.70
C ASN A 232 -32.43 -38.73 -12.87
N ASN A 233 -32.76 -37.52 -13.32
CA ASN A 233 -33.70 -37.19 -14.40
C ASN A 233 -35.10 -37.80 -14.16
N ASP A 234 -35.56 -37.80 -12.91
CA ASP A 234 -36.90 -38.27 -12.53
C ASP A 234 -37.97 -37.16 -12.61
N GLY A 235 -37.56 -35.93 -12.95
CA GLY A 235 -38.43 -34.77 -13.10
C GLY A 235 -38.75 -34.09 -11.77
N THR A 236 -38.12 -34.50 -10.67
CA THR A 236 -38.27 -33.91 -9.34
C THR A 236 -36.89 -33.58 -8.77
N VAL A 237 -36.83 -32.55 -7.93
CA VAL A 237 -35.65 -32.26 -7.11
C VAL A 237 -36.05 -32.50 -5.68
N GLN A 238 -35.39 -33.43 -5.01
CA GLN A 238 -35.64 -33.70 -3.60
C GLN A 238 -35.14 -32.54 -2.74
N GLN A 239 -36.08 -31.73 -2.24
CA GLN A 239 -35.83 -30.75 -1.18
C GLN A 239 -36.55 -31.24 0.08
N GLY A 240 -35.81 -31.50 1.16
CA GLY A 240 -36.43 -31.74 2.48
C GLY A 240 -36.05 -33.04 3.20
N ALA A 241 -34.77 -33.38 3.26
CA ALA A 241 -34.26 -34.26 4.32
C ALA A 241 -33.45 -33.43 5.32
N ASP A 242 -33.25 -33.92 6.55
CA ASP A 242 -32.40 -33.25 7.56
C ASP A 242 -30.94 -33.06 7.10
N ALA A 243 -30.55 -33.66 5.97
CA ALA A 243 -29.26 -33.51 5.32
C ALA A 243 -29.43 -33.24 3.81
N PRO A 244 -28.48 -32.50 3.18
CA PRO A 244 -28.48 -32.29 1.74
C PRO A 244 -28.54 -33.60 0.96
N GLY A 245 -29.56 -33.73 0.11
CA GLY A 245 -29.69 -34.88 -0.80
C GLY A 245 -28.62 -34.86 -1.90
N PRO A 246 -28.48 -35.96 -2.66
CA PRO A 246 -27.50 -36.06 -3.75
C PRO A 246 -27.70 -35.02 -4.87
N GLU A 247 -28.88 -34.41 -4.95
CA GLU A 247 -29.28 -33.39 -5.93
C GLU A 247 -29.01 -31.95 -5.44
N PHE A 248 -28.38 -31.78 -4.28
CA PHE A 248 -27.94 -30.49 -3.76
C PHE A 248 -26.44 -30.31 -3.99
N VAL A 249 -26.09 -29.56 -5.04
CA VAL A 249 -24.69 -29.29 -5.40
C VAL A 249 -24.20 -28.05 -4.67
N THR A 250 -23.04 -28.16 -4.04
CA THR A 250 -22.40 -27.04 -3.36
C THR A 250 -21.18 -26.55 -4.14
N THR A 251 -20.95 -25.24 -4.14
CA THR A 251 -19.73 -24.58 -4.61
C THR A 251 -19.01 -24.00 -3.42
N THR A 252 -17.76 -24.41 -3.20
CA THR A 252 -16.91 -23.80 -2.16
C THR A 252 -15.76 -23.04 -2.82
N ILE A 253 -15.70 -21.74 -2.57
CA ILE A 253 -14.61 -20.86 -3.01
C ILE A 253 -13.67 -20.69 -1.82
N ARG A 254 -12.43 -21.15 -1.95
CA ARG A 254 -11.43 -21.12 -0.87
C ARG A 254 -10.42 -20.01 -1.09
N GLY A 255 -10.18 -19.21 -0.06
CA GLY A 255 -9.20 -18.13 -0.08
C GLY A 255 -9.77 -16.76 -0.45
N PRO A 256 -8.91 -15.73 -0.51
CA PRO A 256 -9.31 -14.34 -0.68
C PRO A 256 -9.85 -14.07 -2.09
N VAL A 257 -10.94 -13.32 -2.17
CA VAL A 257 -11.63 -12.98 -3.41
C VAL A 257 -11.75 -11.46 -3.52
N LYS A 258 -11.41 -10.90 -4.68
CA LYS A 258 -11.65 -9.49 -4.98
C LYS A 258 -12.38 -9.29 -6.31
N VAL A 259 -13.40 -8.44 -6.29
CA VAL A 259 -14.18 -8.05 -7.47
C VAL A 259 -14.16 -6.53 -7.60
N ASN A 260 -13.59 -6.04 -8.69
CA ASN A 260 -13.62 -4.62 -9.09
C ASN A 260 -14.98 -4.26 -9.72
N GLY A 261 -16.06 -4.41 -8.97
CA GLY A 261 -17.41 -4.14 -9.41
C GLY A 261 -18.43 -4.80 -8.50
N VAL A 262 -19.63 -5.00 -9.03
CA VAL A 262 -20.70 -5.74 -8.34
C VAL A 262 -20.33 -7.22 -8.31
N LEU A 263 -20.35 -7.81 -7.13
CA LEU A 263 -20.34 -9.26 -6.94
C LEU A 263 -21.80 -9.74 -6.90
N GLN A 264 -22.17 -10.64 -7.81
CA GLN A 264 -23.46 -11.29 -7.81
C GLN A 264 -23.28 -12.77 -7.46
N VAL A 265 -23.90 -13.24 -6.38
CA VAL A 265 -23.69 -14.59 -5.87
C VAL A 265 -24.90 -15.45 -6.19
N ALA A 266 -24.71 -16.48 -7.00
CA ALA A 266 -25.70 -17.50 -7.31
C ALA A 266 -25.69 -18.61 -6.27
N GLY A 267 -26.86 -19.11 -5.91
CA GLY A 267 -27.02 -20.24 -5.00
C GLY A 267 -28.46 -20.43 -4.54
N ALA A 268 -28.68 -21.39 -3.67
CA ALA A 268 -29.93 -21.56 -2.94
C ALA A 268 -29.68 -22.20 -1.56
N PRO A 269 -30.57 -21.95 -0.58
CA PRO A 269 -30.47 -22.59 0.72
C PRO A 269 -30.90 -24.06 0.64
N HIS A 270 -30.25 -24.90 1.43
CA HIS A 270 -30.83 -26.15 1.90
C HIS A 270 -31.67 -25.86 3.13
N VAL A 271 -32.94 -26.26 3.11
CA VAL A 271 -33.87 -26.10 4.24
C VAL A 271 -34.22 -27.46 4.83
N ASP A 272 -34.30 -27.53 6.17
CA ASP A 272 -34.76 -28.72 6.86
C ASP A 272 -36.29 -28.89 6.78
N GLY A 273 -36.81 -29.97 7.36
CA GLY A 273 -38.25 -30.25 7.39
C GLY A 273 -39.10 -29.21 8.15
N THR A 274 -38.47 -28.28 8.88
CA THR A 274 -39.12 -27.15 9.57
C THR A 274 -39.06 -25.85 8.77
N GLY A 275 -38.34 -25.84 7.64
CA GLY A 275 -38.09 -24.66 6.81
C GLY A 275 -36.93 -23.81 7.30
N ALA A 276 -36.13 -24.27 8.25
CA ALA A 276 -34.93 -23.57 8.70
C ALA A 276 -33.77 -23.80 7.71
N ILE A 277 -33.04 -22.74 7.38
CA ILE A 277 -31.85 -22.82 6.53
C ILE A 277 -30.76 -23.56 7.31
N THR A 278 -30.29 -24.69 6.78
CA THR A 278 -29.25 -25.53 7.38
C THR A 278 -27.93 -25.49 6.61
N ALA A 279 -27.95 -25.14 5.33
CA ALA A 279 -26.75 -24.87 4.54
C ALA A 279 -27.05 -23.90 3.41
N ALA A 280 -26.02 -23.19 2.93
CA ALA A 280 -26.05 -22.47 1.68
C ALA A 280 -25.31 -23.28 0.61
N SER A 281 -25.74 -23.19 -0.65
CA SER A 281 -25.05 -23.90 -1.72
C SER A 281 -23.72 -23.27 -2.10
N THR A 282 -23.59 -21.95 -1.98
CA THR A 282 -22.36 -21.24 -2.30
C THR A 282 -21.66 -20.81 -1.02
N ARG A 283 -20.44 -21.29 -0.81
CA ARG A 283 -19.66 -21.01 0.40
C ARG A 283 -18.36 -20.31 0.07
N PHE A 284 -18.09 -19.20 0.74
CA PHE A 284 -16.76 -18.59 0.80
C PHE A 284 -16.04 -19.09 2.06
N SER A 285 -14.95 -19.84 1.89
CA SER A 285 -14.14 -20.37 2.99
C SER A 285 -12.86 -19.56 3.10
N LEU A 286 -12.79 -18.76 4.17
CA LEU A 286 -11.75 -17.80 4.47
C LEU A 286 -10.94 -18.26 5.69
N ILE A 287 -9.65 -17.94 5.72
CA ILE A 287 -8.77 -18.20 6.85
C ILE A 287 -8.36 -16.87 7.50
N ASP A 288 -8.45 -16.79 8.83
CA ASP A 288 -7.89 -15.71 9.65
C ASP A 288 -6.96 -16.29 10.72
N GLY A 289 -5.65 -16.25 10.47
CA GLY A 289 -4.66 -16.91 11.33
C GLY A 289 -3.56 -17.56 10.52
N GLU A 290 -3.14 -18.75 10.89
CA GLU A 290 -2.09 -19.48 10.19
C GLU A 290 -2.67 -20.44 9.15
N SER A 291 -2.07 -20.47 7.97
CA SER A 291 -2.29 -21.52 6.99
C SER A 291 -1.78 -22.87 7.49
N VAL A 292 -2.15 -23.96 6.82
CA VAL A 292 -1.65 -25.33 7.12
C VAL A 292 -0.12 -25.41 7.08
N THR A 293 0.53 -24.55 6.30
CA THR A 293 1.99 -24.46 6.19
C THR A 293 2.61 -23.40 7.10
N GLY A 294 1.83 -22.77 7.98
CA GLY A 294 2.30 -21.83 9.00
C GLY A 294 2.31 -20.37 8.58
N TYR A 295 2.04 -20.02 7.32
CA TYR A 295 2.00 -18.61 6.87
C TYR A 295 0.81 -17.87 7.48
N ALA A 296 1.04 -16.68 8.01
CA ALA A 296 -0.02 -15.78 8.44
C ALA A 296 -0.92 -15.39 7.25
N ARG A 297 -2.23 -15.50 7.43
CA ARG A 297 -3.27 -15.22 6.45
C ARG A 297 -4.38 -14.41 7.09
N ARG A 298 -4.95 -13.52 6.29
CA ARG A 298 -6.22 -12.86 6.57
C ARG A 298 -6.98 -12.74 5.26
N ASP A 299 -7.76 -13.76 4.96
CA ASP A 299 -8.51 -13.82 3.72
C ASP A 299 -9.71 -12.88 3.78
N LEU A 300 -9.96 -12.17 2.67
CA LEU A 300 -11.05 -11.21 2.54
C LEU A 300 -11.91 -11.54 1.32
N LEU A 301 -13.21 -11.27 1.43
CA LEU A 301 -14.16 -11.19 0.32
C LEU A 301 -14.45 -9.71 0.05
N GLU A 302 -13.98 -9.21 -1.09
CA GLU A 302 -14.04 -7.79 -1.43
C GLU A 302 -14.81 -7.56 -2.73
N ALA A 303 -15.81 -6.69 -2.70
CA ALA A 303 -16.54 -6.25 -3.89
C ALA A 303 -16.67 -4.73 -3.89
N THR A 304 -16.05 -4.04 -4.85
CA THR A 304 -16.02 -2.57 -4.85
C THR A 304 -17.35 -1.92 -5.26
N GLY A 305 -18.25 -2.68 -5.90
CA GLY A 305 -19.56 -2.22 -6.38
C GLY A 305 -20.74 -2.75 -5.58
N GLY A 306 -20.50 -3.42 -4.45
CA GLY A 306 -21.53 -4.08 -3.65
C GLY A 306 -21.69 -5.58 -3.95
N ILE A 307 -22.45 -6.22 -3.08
CA ILE A 307 -22.76 -7.65 -3.08
C ILE A 307 -24.27 -7.80 -3.28
N GLN A 308 -24.66 -8.64 -4.23
CA GLN A 308 -26.04 -8.97 -4.57
C GLN A 308 -26.20 -10.48 -4.63
N LEU A 309 -27.38 -10.99 -4.30
CA LEU A 309 -27.71 -12.39 -4.50
C LEU A 309 -28.42 -12.53 -5.84
N LEU A 310 -28.07 -13.56 -6.62
CA LEU A 310 -28.78 -13.85 -7.85
C LEU A 310 -30.21 -14.26 -7.49
N ASP A 311 -31.18 -13.68 -8.20
CA ASP A 311 -32.63 -13.91 -8.01
C ASP A 311 -33.15 -13.57 -6.59
N GLU A 312 -32.43 -12.76 -5.80
CA GLU A 312 -32.82 -12.32 -4.45
C GLU A 312 -33.09 -13.51 -3.49
N ILE A 313 -32.43 -14.65 -3.71
CA ILE A 313 -32.64 -15.87 -2.92
C ILE A 313 -31.92 -15.73 -1.57
N VAL A 314 -32.70 -15.59 -0.50
CA VAL A 314 -32.17 -15.55 0.88
C VAL A 314 -31.46 -16.86 1.22
N GLY A 315 -30.25 -16.76 1.78
CA GLY A 315 -29.44 -17.92 2.14
C GLY A 315 -28.82 -18.65 0.95
N ALA A 316 -28.71 -17.99 -0.21
CA ALA A 316 -27.99 -18.52 -1.36
C ALA A 316 -26.51 -18.78 -1.08
N ALA A 317 -25.91 -17.99 -0.18
CA ALA A 317 -24.51 -18.11 0.16
C ALA A 317 -24.21 -17.92 1.65
N ASP A 318 -23.09 -18.50 2.10
CA ASP A 318 -22.49 -18.29 3.41
C ASP A 318 -21.00 -17.95 3.32
N VAL A 319 -20.50 -17.27 4.36
CA VAL A 319 -19.09 -16.98 4.56
C VAL A 319 -18.66 -17.69 5.83
N ALA A 320 -17.73 -18.63 5.66
CA ALA A 320 -17.11 -19.37 6.75
C ALA A 320 -15.69 -18.86 6.97
N VAL A 321 -15.40 -18.32 8.15
CA VAL A 321 -14.07 -17.88 8.57
C VAL A 321 -13.51 -18.91 9.55
N THR A 322 -12.36 -19.49 9.21
CA THR A 322 -11.62 -20.42 10.06
C THR A 322 -10.45 -19.69 10.71
N ASP A 323 -10.42 -19.68 12.04
CA ASP A 323 -9.35 -19.13 12.86
C ASP A 323 -8.80 -20.17 13.86
N ALA A 324 -7.93 -19.75 14.78
CA ALA A 324 -7.38 -20.61 15.83
C ALA A 324 -8.43 -21.14 16.82
N GLY A 325 -9.58 -20.47 16.93
CA GLY A 325 -10.70 -20.82 17.80
C GLY A 325 -11.73 -21.75 17.16
N GLY A 326 -11.75 -21.88 15.83
CA GLY A 326 -12.64 -22.78 15.10
C GLY A 326 -13.11 -22.20 13.77
N THR A 327 -14.21 -22.72 13.24
CA THR A 327 -14.86 -22.15 12.04
C THR A 327 -16.20 -21.53 12.41
N ASN A 328 -16.34 -20.24 12.14
CA ASN A 328 -17.58 -19.50 12.28
C ASN A 328 -18.18 -19.29 10.90
N SER A 329 -19.47 -19.59 10.71
CA SER A 329 -20.17 -19.36 9.43
C SER A 329 -21.37 -18.43 9.62
N GLU A 330 -21.55 -17.52 8.69
CA GLU A 330 -22.67 -16.57 8.64
C GLU A 330 -23.22 -16.49 7.21
N LEU A 331 -24.53 -16.26 7.07
CA LEU A 331 -25.13 -16.05 5.75
C LEU A 331 -24.58 -14.78 5.11
N LEU A 332 -24.24 -14.86 3.83
CA LEU A 332 -23.87 -13.69 3.05
C LEU A 332 -25.14 -12.93 2.67
N LEU A 333 -25.26 -11.71 3.15
CA LEU A 333 -26.37 -10.82 2.86
C LEU A 333 -26.01 -9.82 1.76
N GLU A 334 -27.04 -9.28 1.12
CA GLU A 334 -26.87 -8.20 0.15
C GLU A 334 -26.40 -6.92 0.83
N SER A 335 -25.67 -6.09 0.09
CA SER A 335 -25.16 -4.80 0.58
C SER A 335 -26.24 -3.86 1.13
N ASP A 336 -27.45 -3.92 0.59
CA ASP A 336 -28.61 -3.10 0.98
C ASP A 336 -29.42 -3.69 2.13
N ASP A 337 -29.13 -4.93 2.54
CA ASP A 337 -29.83 -5.55 3.66
C ASP A 337 -29.50 -4.81 4.97
N PRO A 338 -30.50 -4.37 5.75
CA PRO A 338 -30.25 -3.70 7.03
C PRO A 338 -29.55 -4.59 8.07
N ALA A 339 -29.61 -5.90 7.91
CA ALA A 339 -28.91 -6.88 8.74
C ALA A 339 -27.53 -7.26 8.17
N PHE A 340 -27.08 -6.68 7.06
CA PHE A 340 -25.75 -6.90 6.50
C PHE A 340 -24.66 -6.75 7.59
N THR A 341 -23.74 -7.71 7.65
CA THR A 341 -22.56 -7.68 8.50
C THR A 341 -21.29 -7.78 7.66
N THR A 342 -20.18 -7.30 8.19
CA THR A 342 -18.85 -7.47 7.56
C THR A 342 -18.21 -8.80 7.94
N VAL A 343 -18.90 -9.69 8.65
CA VAL A 343 -18.37 -10.96 9.18
C VAL A 343 -17.02 -10.74 9.87
N ALA A 344 -17.00 -9.94 10.95
CA ALA A 344 -15.79 -9.52 11.65
C ALA A 344 -14.73 -8.80 10.78
N GLY A 345 -15.15 -8.11 9.71
CA GLY A 345 -14.26 -7.36 8.82
C GLY A 345 -13.67 -8.18 7.67
N HIS A 346 -14.16 -9.40 7.43
CA HIS A 346 -13.76 -10.25 6.31
C HIS A 346 -14.54 -10.00 5.02
N VAL A 347 -15.71 -9.38 5.10
CA VAL A 347 -16.56 -9.06 3.95
C VAL A 347 -16.63 -7.55 3.76
N LEU A 348 -16.12 -7.07 2.63
CA LEU A 348 -16.08 -5.66 2.25
C LEU A 348 -16.89 -5.46 0.97
N ASP A 349 -17.92 -4.62 1.02
CA ASP A 349 -18.85 -4.40 -0.08
C ASP A 349 -18.68 -3.04 -0.78
N GLY A 350 -17.59 -2.35 -0.50
CA GLY A 350 -17.19 -1.13 -1.21
C GLY A 350 -17.94 0.12 -0.76
N ARG A 351 -18.91 0.00 0.15
CA ARG A 351 -19.64 1.15 0.69
C ARG A 351 -18.80 1.91 1.71
N GLN A 352 -18.93 3.24 1.70
CA GLN A 352 -18.33 4.06 2.74
C GLN A 352 -19.13 3.90 4.04
N GLY A 353 -18.44 3.62 5.14
CA GLY A 353 -19.04 3.48 6.46
C GLY A 353 -18.50 2.31 7.25
N LEU A 354 -19.08 2.12 8.44
CA LEU A 354 -18.77 1.01 9.34
C LEU A 354 -20.03 0.19 9.58
N THR A 355 -19.86 -1.11 9.74
CA THR A 355 -20.87 -2.00 10.31
C THR A 355 -20.23 -2.76 11.47
N SER A 356 -20.87 -2.73 12.64
CA SER A 356 -20.36 -3.38 13.86
C SER A 356 -18.92 -2.96 14.24
N GLY A 357 -18.51 -1.74 13.88
CA GLY A 357 -17.17 -1.20 14.13
C GLY A 357 -16.15 -1.49 13.04
N GLU A 358 -16.47 -2.34 12.07
CA GLU A 358 -15.58 -2.76 10.99
C GLU A 358 -15.87 -2.00 9.70
N SER A 359 -14.82 -1.76 8.91
CA SER A 359 -14.93 -1.10 7.60
C SER A 359 -15.75 -1.95 6.63
N ARG A 360 -16.56 -1.29 5.82
CA ARG A 360 -17.20 -1.86 4.63
C ARG A 360 -16.45 -1.54 3.34
N PHE A 361 -15.56 -0.55 3.43
CA PHE A 361 -14.93 0.04 2.27
C PHE A 361 -13.77 -0.82 1.77
N THR A 362 -13.74 -1.01 0.45
CA THR A 362 -12.60 -1.56 -0.28
C THR A 362 -12.42 -0.73 -1.55
N GLU A 363 -11.16 -0.42 -1.88
CA GLU A 363 -10.84 0.34 -3.07
C GLU A 363 -10.65 -0.59 -4.27
N ARG A 364 -10.95 -0.06 -5.46
CA ARG A 364 -10.62 -0.71 -6.72
C ARG A 364 -9.11 -0.80 -6.87
N THR A 365 -8.60 -2.01 -7.04
CA THR A 365 -7.19 -2.21 -7.38
C THR A 365 -7.05 -2.17 -8.90
N ALA A 366 -6.23 -1.26 -9.42
CA ALA A 366 -6.00 -1.19 -10.85
C ALA A 366 -5.32 -2.47 -11.37
N PRO A 367 -5.82 -3.09 -12.46
CA PRO A 367 -5.10 -4.16 -13.12
C PRO A 367 -3.75 -3.68 -13.64
N PRO A 368 -2.70 -4.54 -13.62
CA PRO A 368 -1.49 -4.23 -14.35
C PRO A 368 -1.83 -4.02 -15.83
N THR A 369 -1.12 -3.10 -16.48
CA THR A 369 -1.32 -2.85 -17.90
C THR A 369 -0.93 -4.10 -18.70
N LEU A 370 -1.93 -4.73 -19.33
CA LEU A 370 -1.71 -5.87 -20.22
C LEU A 370 -1.16 -5.45 -21.58
N THR A 371 -1.07 -4.15 -21.86
CA THR A 371 -0.59 -3.57 -23.13
C THR A 371 0.66 -2.71 -22.87
N LEU A 372 1.78 -2.99 -23.54
CA LEU A 372 3.04 -2.21 -23.41
C LEU A 372 3.04 -0.87 -24.18
N GLY A 373 1.87 -0.28 -24.42
CA GLY A 373 1.74 0.90 -25.29
C GLY A 373 2.24 0.67 -26.73
N GLU A 374 2.08 1.68 -27.57
CA GLU A 374 2.39 1.59 -29.01
C GLU A 374 3.90 1.52 -29.33
N GLY A 375 4.78 1.75 -28.34
CA GLY A 375 6.23 1.86 -28.53
C GLY A 375 6.97 0.55 -28.78
N THR A 376 6.31 -0.61 -28.63
CA THR A 376 6.93 -1.91 -28.91
C THR A 376 6.02 -2.83 -29.72
N GLY A 377 5.65 -2.39 -30.93
CA GLY A 377 5.17 -3.28 -32.00
C GLY A 377 3.73 -3.77 -31.86
N GLY A 378 2.88 -3.06 -31.11
CA GLY A 378 1.44 -3.35 -31.04
C GLY A 378 1.09 -4.72 -30.45
N MET A 379 2.00 -5.34 -29.68
CA MET A 379 1.74 -6.60 -29.00
C MET A 379 1.55 -6.40 -27.51
N GLU A 380 0.54 -7.07 -26.96
CA GLU A 380 0.20 -7.06 -25.55
C GLU A 380 1.39 -7.54 -24.69
N ARG A 381 1.58 -6.90 -23.53
CA ARG A 381 2.56 -7.26 -22.50
C ARG A 381 2.52 -8.75 -22.22
N TYR A 382 1.33 -9.30 -22.08
CA TYR A 382 1.13 -10.73 -21.86
C TYR A 382 1.70 -11.55 -23.01
N ARG A 383 1.38 -11.21 -24.27
CA ARG A 383 1.93 -11.92 -25.44
C ARG A 383 3.44 -11.81 -25.55
N LYS A 384 4.05 -10.67 -25.19
CA LYS A 384 5.50 -10.52 -25.20
C LYS A 384 6.17 -11.27 -24.06
N LEU A 385 5.60 -11.24 -22.86
CA LEU A 385 6.06 -12.04 -21.75
C LEU A 385 6.02 -13.52 -22.15
N THR A 386 4.91 -14.04 -22.67
CA THR A 386 4.80 -15.45 -23.09
C THR A 386 5.64 -15.83 -24.32
N ARG A 387 5.81 -14.93 -25.29
CA ARG A 387 6.55 -15.22 -26.54
C ARG A 387 8.06 -15.03 -26.39
N ASP A 388 8.47 -14.05 -25.59
CA ASP A 388 9.86 -13.64 -25.42
C ASP A 388 10.45 -14.16 -24.08
N THR A 389 9.73 -15.04 -23.36
CA THR A 389 10.29 -15.92 -22.33
C THR A 389 11.19 -16.96 -22.98
N GLY A 390 12.40 -17.12 -22.46
CA GLY A 390 13.34 -18.14 -22.94
C GLY A 390 13.40 -19.32 -21.98
N ASP A 391 14.07 -20.38 -22.42
CA ASP A 391 14.32 -21.56 -21.59
C ASP A 391 15.23 -21.19 -20.41
N LEU A 392 15.06 -21.91 -19.30
CA LEU A 392 16.07 -21.96 -18.24
C LEU A 392 17.28 -22.72 -18.78
N VAL A 393 18.34 -21.98 -19.08
CA VAL A 393 19.59 -22.53 -19.58
C VAL A 393 20.61 -22.48 -18.46
N GLU A 394 21.33 -23.57 -18.27
CA GLU A 394 22.46 -23.60 -17.35
C GLU A 394 23.57 -22.67 -17.86
N TYR A 395 23.90 -21.62 -17.10
CA TYR A 395 24.92 -20.65 -17.47
C TYR A 395 25.83 -20.27 -16.29
N PRO A 396 27.15 -20.41 -16.43
CA PRO A 396 27.84 -21.14 -17.50
C PRO A 396 27.52 -22.65 -17.44
N SER A 397 27.60 -23.34 -18.58
CA SER A 397 27.30 -24.79 -18.64
C SER A 397 28.16 -25.57 -17.65
N GLY A 398 27.54 -26.47 -16.89
CA GLY A 398 28.16 -27.24 -15.80
C GLY A 398 28.28 -26.50 -14.46
N SER A 399 27.68 -25.31 -14.31
CA SER A 399 27.72 -24.54 -13.05
C SER A 399 26.61 -24.90 -12.05
N GLY A 400 25.56 -25.61 -12.49
CA GLY A 400 24.33 -25.81 -11.73
C GLY A 400 23.45 -24.56 -11.61
N ASN A 401 23.88 -23.40 -12.14
CA ASN A 401 23.12 -22.15 -12.12
C ASN A 401 22.30 -22.03 -13.40
N TYR A 402 20.99 -21.94 -13.27
CA TYR A 402 20.08 -21.76 -14.40
C TYR A 402 19.71 -20.28 -14.52
N VAL A 403 19.86 -19.73 -15.72
CA VAL A 403 19.43 -18.36 -16.06
C VAL A 403 18.37 -18.44 -17.14
N ASN A 404 17.41 -17.51 -17.11
CA ASN A 404 16.45 -17.40 -18.19
C ASN A 404 17.12 -16.81 -19.45
N SER A 405 17.00 -17.49 -20.58
CA SER A 405 17.58 -17.04 -21.86
C SER A 405 16.74 -16.01 -22.62
N GLY A 406 15.54 -15.68 -22.13
CA GLY A 406 14.59 -14.75 -22.75
C GLY A 406 14.81 -13.30 -22.39
N GLN A 407 14.18 -12.42 -23.17
CA GLN A 407 14.29 -10.97 -22.99
C GLN A 407 13.42 -10.46 -21.81
N TRP A 408 12.31 -11.14 -21.53
CA TRP A 408 11.29 -10.66 -20.58
C TRP A 408 10.76 -11.73 -19.59
N GLY A 409 11.64 -12.60 -19.05
CA GLY A 409 11.36 -13.31 -17.80
C GLY A 409 11.04 -14.83 -17.85
N PHE A 410 10.71 -15.33 -16.66
CA PHE A 410 10.93 -16.63 -15.99
C PHE A 410 10.33 -17.94 -16.56
N GLY A 411 10.60 -18.26 -17.81
CA GLY A 411 10.40 -19.61 -18.37
C GLY A 411 9.15 -19.73 -19.21
N GLU A 412 9.00 -20.88 -19.89
CA GLU A 412 7.92 -21.15 -20.84
C GLU A 412 6.56 -20.67 -20.29
N GLY A 413 5.90 -19.80 -21.03
CA GLY A 413 4.70 -19.13 -20.58
C GLY A 413 3.61 -20.10 -20.09
N ILE A 414 2.86 -19.66 -19.08
CA ILE A 414 1.80 -20.44 -18.44
C ILE A 414 0.76 -20.86 -19.49
N TYR A 415 0.87 -22.10 -19.95
CA TYR A 415 -0.24 -22.90 -20.44
C TYR A 415 -0.66 -23.77 -19.26
N ILE A 416 -1.86 -23.54 -18.70
CA ILE A 416 -2.42 -24.46 -17.71
C ILE A 416 -2.90 -25.69 -18.49
N ASP A 417 -2.03 -26.69 -18.64
CA ASP A 417 -2.48 -28.05 -18.93
C ASP A 417 -3.07 -28.61 -17.63
N ASN A 418 -4.38 -28.47 -17.50
CA ASN A 418 -5.15 -28.82 -16.31
C ASN A 418 -5.33 -30.34 -16.13
N ALA A 419 -4.58 -31.17 -16.88
CA ALA A 419 -4.63 -32.61 -16.74
C ALA A 419 -3.75 -33.14 -15.59
N GLY A 420 -2.82 -32.34 -15.06
CA GLY A 420 -1.85 -32.82 -14.05
C GLY A 420 -1.34 -31.79 -13.04
N ASP A 421 -1.95 -30.60 -12.95
CA ASP A 421 -1.46 -29.55 -12.05
C ASP A 421 -1.87 -29.82 -10.58
N ILE A 422 -0.87 -30.04 -9.73
CA ILE A 422 -1.00 -30.22 -8.27
C ILE A 422 -0.91 -28.83 -7.64
N GLN A 423 -1.90 -27.98 -7.89
CA GLN A 423 -2.03 -26.73 -7.14
C GLN A 423 -2.66 -27.06 -5.79
N PHE A 424 -1.82 -26.97 -4.76
CA PHE A 424 -2.02 -27.39 -3.38
C PHE A 424 -2.08 -28.91 -3.19
N ASN A 425 -1.34 -29.39 -2.19
CA ASN A 425 -1.44 -30.76 -1.69
C ASN A 425 -2.82 -31.00 -1.07
N HIS A 426 -3.83 -31.16 -1.92
CA HIS A 426 -5.05 -31.85 -1.58
C HIS A 426 -4.73 -33.33 -1.76
N SER A 427 -4.44 -34.05 -0.68
CA SER A 427 -4.53 -35.50 -0.75
C SER A 427 -5.97 -35.83 -1.12
N ILE A 428 -6.18 -36.41 -2.30
CA ILE A 428 -7.37 -37.22 -2.57
C ILE A 428 -7.12 -38.55 -1.86
N GLU A 429 -7.41 -38.57 -0.56
CA GLU A 429 -7.88 -39.78 0.12
C GLU A 429 -9.29 -39.55 0.63
#